data_AF-A0A5D2DMB3-F1
#
_entry.id   AF-A0A5D2DMB3-F1
#
_cell.length_a   1.000
_cell.length_b   1.000
_cell.length_c   1.000
_cell.angle_alpha   90.00
_cell.angle_beta   90.00
_cell.angle_gamma   90.00
#
_symmetry.space_group_name_H-M   'P 1'
#
loop_
_entity.id
_entity.type
_entity.pdbx_description
1 polymer ?
#
loop_
_entity_poly.entity_id
_entity_poly.type
_entity_poly.pdbx_seq_one_letter_code
_entity_poly.pdbx_strand_id
1 'polypeptide(L)'
;MVMRSMLCFTKLVAQALDVVNCVKASSSLLFLAVESRLTAKGTLVLEHKDERDLGLHLLQFAEVVEEACTNLLPNVVCDYPNNLSEIFSKFYSSPECKVIGSDKETSRLLLCEATAVVMRKYFNLLGITPVYKI
;
A
#
# COMPACT_ATOMS: atom_id res chain seq x y z
N MET A 1 -16.57 25.58 14.62
CA MET A 1 -16.39 24.18 14.17
C MET A 1 -15.84 24.04 12.73
N VAL A 2 -15.98 25.05 11.86
CA VAL A 2 -15.57 24.99 10.43
C VAL A 2 -14.07 25.27 10.20
N MET A 3 -13.39 26.02 11.07
CA MET A 3 -11.95 26.35 10.89
C MET A 3 -11.00 25.16 11.13
N ARG A 4 -11.34 24.20 12.01
CA ARG A 4 -10.52 22.98 12.21
C ARG A 4 -10.56 22.07 10.97
N SER A 5 -11.67 22.03 10.25
CA SER A 5 -11.80 21.26 9.00
C SER A 5 -10.96 21.86 7.87
N MET A 6 -10.89 23.19 7.74
CA MET A 6 -10.00 23.85 6.76
C MET A 6 -8.51 23.70 7.10
N LEU A 7 -8.13 23.72 8.38
CA LEU A 7 -6.75 23.43 8.82
C LEU A 7 -6.35 21.97 8.58
N CYS A 8 -7.30 21.04 8.73
CA CYS A 8 -7.10 19.64 8.36
C CYS A 8 -6.96 19.50 6.84
N PHE A 9 -7.83 20.14 6.05
CA PHE A 9 -7.75 20.12 4.58
C PHE A 9 -6.46 20.74 4.04
N THR A 10 -5.99 21.86 4.61
CA THR A 10 -4.74 22.49 4.18
C THR A 10 -3.49 21.71 4.60
N LYS A 11 -3.47 21.11 5.80
CA LYS A 11 -2.41 20.16 6.18
C LYS A 11 -2.44 18.88 5.35
N LEU A 12 -3.63 18.35 5.09
CA LEU A 12 -3.82 17.16 4.27
C LEU A 12 -3.40 17.46 2.84
N VAL A 13 -3.77 18.61 2.24
CA VAL A 13 -3.34 19.03 0.91
C VAL A 13 -1.84 19.34 0.87
N ALA A 14 -1.24 19.94 1.90
CA ALA A 14 0.21 20.16 1.96
C ALA A 14 1.00 18.84 2.12
N GLN A 15 0.58 17.96 3.04
CA GLN A 15 1.16 16.61 3.17
C GLN A 15 0.86 15.75 1.95
N ALA A 16 -0.29 15.91 1.31
CA ALA A 16 -0.67 15.24 0.08
C ALA A 16 0.13 15.77 -1.11
N LEU A 17 0.43 17.07 -1.19
CA LEU A 17 1.27 17.65 -2.24
C LEU A 17 2.74 17.27 -2.04
N ASP A 18 3.23 17.25 -0.79
CA ASP A 18 4.53 16.67 -0.44
C ASP A 18 4.55 15.17 -0.71
N VAL A 19 3.48 14.44 -0.41
CA VAL A 19 3.36 13.01 -0.71
C VAL A 19 3.20 12.78 -2.19
N VAL A 20 2.56 13.64 -2.97
CA VAL A 20 2.44 13.52 -4.44
C VAL A 20 3.72 13.89 -5.13
N ASN A 21 4.44 14.93 -4.67
CA ASN A 21 5.78 15.22 -5.15
C ASN A 21 6.76 14.13 -4.72
N CYS A 22 6.59 13.59 -3.50
CA CYS A 22 7.32 12.43 -3.02
C CYS A 22 6.89 11.14 -3.72
N VAL A 23 5.65 10.96 -4.18
CA VAL A 23 5.09 9.80 -4.91
C VAL A 23 5.29 9.95 -6.42
N LYS A 24 5.53 11.15 -6.94
CA LYS A 24 6.02 11.39 -8.31
C LYS A 24 7.54 11.23 -8.38
N ALA A 25 8.27 11.60 -7.34
CA ALA A 25 9.66 11.19 -7.14
C ALA A 25 9.76 9.69 -6.73
N SER A 26 8.74 9.15 -6.07
CA SER A 26 8.65 7.76 -5.59
C SER A 26 7.82 6.83 -6.47
N SER A 27 7.26 7.24 -7.60
CA SER A 27 6.80 6.27 -8.60
C SER A 27 8.04 5.57 -9.15
N SER A 28 9.17 6.28 -9.21
CA SER A 28 10.51 5.74 -9.42
C SER A 28 11.13 5.17 -8.12
N LEU A 29 11.11 5.89 -6.97
CA LEU A 29 11.74 5.44 -5.71
C LEU A 29 10.97 4.42 -4.86
N LEU A 30 9.63 4.35 -4.88
CA LEU A 30 8.81 3.31 -4.24
C LEU A 30 8.88 2.04 -5.08
N PHE A 31 8.86 2.16 -6.41
CA PHE A 31 9.21 1.06 -7.30
C PHE A 31 10.65 0.60 -7.00
N LEU A 32 11.66 1.48 -7.01
CA LEU A 32 13.04 1.15 -6.63
C LEU A 32 13.25 0.73 -5.17
N ALA A 33 12.43 1.13 -4.19
CA ALA A 33 12.60 0.79 -2.76
C ALA A 33 11.89 -0.52 -2.38
N VAL A 34 10.73 -0.77 -3.01
CA VAL A 34 10.08 -2.08 -3.00
C VAL A 34 10.98 -3.03 -3.78
N GLU A 35 11.38 -2.69 -5.01
CA GLU A 35 12.31 -3.45 -5.86
C GLU A 35 13.66 -3.68 -5.18
N SER A 36 14.35 -2.68 -4.62
CA SER A 36 15.67 -2.89 -3.97
C SER A 36 15.62 -3.75 -2.70
N ARG A 37 14.52 -3.73 -1.93
CA ARG A 37 14.31 -4.64 -0.79
C ARG A 37 13.85 -6.04 -1.23
N LEU A 38 13.17 -6.15 -2.37
CA LEU A 38 12.75 -7.42 -2.99
C LEU A 38 13.91 -8.12 -3.72
N THR A 39 14.71 -7.40 -4.51
CA THR A 39 15.89 -7.93 -5.23
C THR A 39 16.97 -8.42 -4.29
N ALA A 40 17.01 -7.93 -3.04
CA ALA A 40 17.94 -8.42 -2.03
C ALA A 40 17.51 -9.76 -1.39
N LYS A 41 16.27 -10.24 -1.59
CA LYS A 41 15.70 -11.35 -0.81
C LYS A 41 15.08 -12.52 -1.60
N GLY A 42 14.81 -12.38 -2.91
CA GLY A 42 14.40 -13.53 -3.74
C GLY A 42 13.53 -13.18 -4.95
N THR A 43 13.27 -14.16 -5.81
CA THR A 43 12.40 -14.02 -6.98
C THR A 43 10.93 -13.98 -6.57
N LEU A 44 10.23 -12.90 -6.91
CA LEU A 44 8.77 -12.81 -6.77
C LEU A 44 8.11 -13.57 -7.92
N VAL A 45 7.27 -14.55 -7.59
CA VAL A 45 6.50 -15.36 -8.53
C VAL A 45 5.02 -15.23 -8.20
N LEU A 46 4.23 -14.74 -9.15
CA LEU A 46 2.78 -14.53 -9.03
C LEU A 46 2.03 -15.43 -10.01
N GLU A 47 1.62 -16.61 -9.55
CA GLU A 47 0.96 -17.61 -10.41
C GLU A 47 -0.53 -17.73 -10.15
N HIS A 48 -0.95 -17.59 -8.89
CA HIS A 48 -2.36 -17.63 -8.55
C HIS A 48 -3.04 -16.28 -8.85
N LYS A 49 -4.34 -16.33 -9.15
CA LYS A 49 -5.13 -15.10 -9.40
C LYS A 49 -5.08 -14.16 -8.20
N ASP A 50 -5.21 -14.68 -6.99
CA ASP A 50 -5.21 -13.85 -5.77
C ASP A 50 -3.86 -13.19 -5.49
N GLU A 51 -2.75 -13.86 -5.83
CA GLU A 51 -1.39 -13.27 -5.74
C GLU A 51 -1.26 -12.07 -6.68
N ARG A 52 -1.77 -12.20 -7.91
CA ARG A 52 -1.79 -11.12 -8.90
C ARG A 52 -2.73 -9.99 -8.50
N ASP A 53 -3.92 -10.31 -8.03
CA ASP A 53 -4.91 -9.31 -7.58
C ASP A 53 -4.33 -8.48 -6.43
N LEU A 54 -3.67 -9.13 -5.46
CA LEU A 54 -2.97 -8.44 -4.37
C LEU A 54 -1.81 -7.59 -4.90
N GLY A 55 -0.93 -8.16 -5.75
CA GLY A 55 0.20 -7.43 -6.32
C GLY A 55 -0.23 -6.19 -7.11
N LEU A 56 -1.28 -6.30 -7.93
CA LEU A 56 -1.84 -5.20 -8.68
C LEU A 56 -2.41 -4.13 -7.76
N HIS A 57 -3.16 -4.53 -6.73
CA HIS A 57 -3.75 -3.58 -5.78
C HIS A 57 -2.69 -2.83 -4.96
N LEU A 58 -1.55 -3.46 -4.67
CA LEU A 58 -0.41 -2.79 -4.03
C LEU A 58 0.19 -1.69 -4.94
N LEU A 59 0.27 -1.94 -6.25
CA LEU A 59 0.76 -0.95 -7.22
C LEU A 59 -0.21 0.24 -7.37
N GLN A 60 -1.52 -0.03 -7.32
CA GLN A 60 -2.57 0.99 -7.41
C GLN A 60 -2.53 2.02 -6.28
N PHE A 61 -1.83 1.75 -5.17
CA PHE A 61 -1.72 2.71 -4.07
C PHE A 61 -1.19 4.08 -4.54
N ALA A 62 -0.17 4.08 -5.42
CA ALA A 62 0.41 5.33 -5.93
C ALA A 62 -0.61 6.12 -6.77
N GLU A 63 -1.38 5.43 -7.60
CA GLU A 63 -2.44 6.02 -8.43
C GLU A 63 -3.56 6.60 -7.58
N VAL A 64 -4.03 5.87 -6.57
CA VAL A 64 -5.07 6.32 -5.64
C VAL A 64 -4.65 7.59 -4.90
N VAL A 65 -3.38 7.64 -4.46
CA VAL A 65 -2.85 8.84 -3.80
C VAL A 65 -2.76 10.00 -4.79
N GLU A 66 -2.27 9.79 -6.02
CA GLU A 66 -2.22 10.84 -7.04
C GLU A 66 -3.62 11.37 -7.40
N GLU A 67 -4.60 10.49 -7.56
CA GLU A 67 -5.97 10.83 -7.87
C GLU A 67 -6.60 11.69 -6.76
N ALA A 68 -6.45 11.25 -5.51
CA ALA A 68 -6.99 11.98 -4.36
C ALA A 68 -6.46 13.41 -4.28
N CYS A 69 -5.22 13.63 -4.72
CA CYS A 69 -4.60 14.94 -4.68
C CYS A 69 -4.95 15.80 -5.90
N THR A 70 -5.03 15.18 -7.07
CA THR A 70 -5.38 15.85 -8.33
C THR A 70 -6.84 16.32 -8.30
N ASN A 71 -7.73 15.48 -7.78
CA ASN A 71 -9.17 15.74 -7.71
C ASN A 71 -9.63 16.35 -6.38
N LEU A 72 -8.72 16.51 -5.40
CA LEU A 72 -9.01 16.98 -4.04
C LEU A 72 -10.07 16.10 -3.32
N LEU A 73 -10.00 14.78 -3.52
CA LEU A 73 -10.91 13.77 -3.00
C LEU A 73 -10.20 12.85 -1.98
N PRO A 74 -10.01 13.30 -0.73
CA PRO A 74 -9.28 12.52 0.28
C PRO A 74 -10.01 11.26 0.74
N ASN A 75 -11.33 11.18 0.53
CA ASN A 75 -12.14 10.01 0.85
C ASN A 75 -11.70 8.76 0.08
N VAL A 76 -11.19 8.92 -1.16
CA VAL A 76 -10.75 7.79 -2.00
C VAL A 76 -9.56 7.06 -1.37
N VAL A 77 -8.67 7.78 -0.68
CA VAL A 77 -7.54 7.19 0.05
C VAL A 77 -8.03 6.37 1.24
N CYS A 78 -9.12 6.77 1.89
CA CYS A 78 -9.69 6.05 3.03
C CYS A 78 -10.35 4.72 2.64
N ASP A 79 -10.79 4.57 1.39
CA ASP A 79 -11.39 3.33 0.89
C ASP A 79 -10.32 2.26 0.55
N TYR A 80 -9.10 2.70 0.22
CA TYR A 80 -7.97 1.82 -0.11
C TYR A 80 -7.68 0.72 0.94
N PRO A 81 -7.47 1.01 2.24
CA PRO A 81 -7.14 -0.03 3.23
C PRO A 81 -8.23 -1.08 3.43
N ASN A 82 -9.50 -0.72 3.24
CA ASN A 82 -10.61 -1.66 3.33
C ASN A 82 -10.52 -2.68 2.19
N ASN A 83 -10.36 -2.19 0.96
CA ASN A 83 -10.19 -3.05 -0.22
C ASN A 83 -8.91 -3.91 -0.12
N LEU A 84 -7.80 -3.33 0.33
CA LEU A 84 -6.56 -4.07 0.55
C LEU A 84 -6.74 -5.19 1.58
N SER A 85 -7.48 -4.93 2.67
CA SER A 85 -7.74 -5.93 3.71
C SER A 85 -8.59 -7.09 3.19
N GLU A 86 -9.58 -6.81 2.35
CA GLU A 86 -10.39 -7.86 1.71
C GLU A 86 -9.57 -8.72 0.75
N ILE A 87 -8.77 -8.09 -0.12
CA ILE A 87 -7.93 -8.79 -1.10
C ILE A 87 -6.87 -9.63 -0.37
N PHE A 88 -6.23 -9.07 0.65
CA PHE A 88 -5.26 -9.80 1.48
C PHE A 88 -5.92 -10.98 2.22
N SER A 89 -7.12 -10.79 2.77
CA SER A 89 -7.84 -11.87 3.45
C SER A 89 -8.20 -13.01 2.50
N LYS A 90 -8.59 -12.70 1.26
CA LYS A 90 -8.83 -13.70 0.20
C LYS A 90 -7.54 -14.45 -0.12
N PHE A 91 -6.45 -13.73 -0.39
CA PHE A 91 -5.12 -14.31 -0.63
C PHE A 91 -4.69 -15.24 0.51
N TYR A 92 -4.81 -14.83 1.77
CA TYR A 92 -4.38 -15.61 2.92
C TYR A 92 -5.28 -16.83 3.20
N SER A 93 -6.57 -16.74 2.89
CA SER A 93 -7.54 -17.82 3.11
C SER A 93 -7.54 -18.88 1.99
N SER A 94 -7.01 -18.53 0.81
CA SER A 94 -6.96 -19.43 -0.33
C SER A 94 -6.05 -20.64 -0.06
N PRO A 95 -6.55 -21.89 -0.15
CA PRO A 95 -5.76 -23.10 0.14
C PRO A 95 -4.51 -23.22 -0.74
N GLU A 96 -4.62 -22.77 -1.99
CA GLU A 96 -3.54 -22.78 -2.98
C GLU A 96 -2.46 -21.72 -2.69
N CYS A 97 -2.79 -20.69 -1.91
CA CYS A 97 -1.93 -19.56 -1.58
C CYS A 97 -1.32 -19.65 -0.17
N LYS A 98 -1.22 -20.86 0.39
CA LYS A 98 -0.61 -21.08 1.71
C LYS A 98 0.80 -20.47 1.76
N VAL A 99 1.03 -19.55 2.69
CA VAL A 99 2.31 -18.84 2.81
C VAL A 99 3.39 -19.77 3.38
N ILE A 100 3.12 -20.39 4.53
CA ILE A 100 4.09 -21.20 5.27
C ILE A 100 4.05 -22.67 4.80
N GLY A 101 5.20 -23.24 4.49
CA GLY A 101 5.36 -24.63 4.07
C GLY A 101 4.89 -24.90 2.64
N SER A 102 4.95 -23.89 1.78
CA SER A 102 4.75 -24.05 0.33
C SER A 102 6.07 -23.92 -0.42
N ASP A 103 6.15 -24.50 -1.62
CA ASP A 103 7.34 -24.38 -2.47
C ASP A 103 7.65 -22.92 -2.86
N LYS A 104 6.68 -22.02 -2.68
CA LYS A 104 6.75 -20.58 -3.00
C LYS A 104 6.71 -19.69 -1.76
N GLU A 105 7.04 -20.25 -0.60
CA GLU A 105 7.03 -19.54 0.68
C GLU A 105 7.78 -18.20 0.61
N THR A 106 8.98 -18.18 0.01
CA THR A 106 9.77 -16.96 -0.15
C THR A 106 9.02 -15.87 -0.94
N SER A 107 8.40 -16.23 -2.07
CA SER A 107 7.63 -15.28 -2.89
C SER A 107 6.41 -14.72 -2.13
N ARG A 108 5.68 -15.61 -1.44
CA ARG A 108 4.47 -15.22 -0.69
C ARG A 108 4.80 -14.39 0.54
N LEU A 109 5.90 -14.68 1.22
CA LEU A 109 6.42 -13.84 2.30
C LEU A 109 6.83 -12.46 1.81
N LEU A 110 7.45 -12.36 0.62
CA LEU A 110 7.75 -11.08 0.00
C LEU A 110 6.48 -10.27 -0.30
N LEU A 111 5.41 -10.92 -0.76
CA LEU A 111 4.12 -10.28 -0.98
C LEU A 111 3.50 -9.77 0.33
N CYS A 112 3.59 -10.54 1.42
CA CYS A 112 3.20 -10.11 2.77
C CYS A 112 4.05 -8.92 3.27
N GLU A 113 5.37 -8.94 3.04
CA GLU A 113 6.26 -7.82 3.41
C GLU A 113 5.89 -6.56 2.61
N ALA A 114 5.60 -6.68 1.32
CA ALA A 114 5.16 -5.58 0.47
C ALA A 114 3.84 -4.97 0.98
N THR A 115 2.84 -5.79 1.32
CA THR A 115 1.58 -5.33 1.94
C THR A 115 1.84 -4.54 3.22
N ALA A 116 2.72 -5.04 4.10
CA ALA A 116 3.07 -4.33 5.33
C ALA A 116 3.78 -2.99 5.08
N VAL A 117 4.63 -2.91 4.05
CA VAL A 117 5.29 -1.65 3.63
C VAL A 117 4.25 -0.63 3.16
N VAL A 118 3.34 -1.03 2.26
CA VAL A 118 2.28 -0.14 1.75
C VAL A 118 1.40 0.35 2.88
N MET A 119 0.97 -0.52 3.79
CA MET A 119 0.14 -0.13 4.92
C MET A 119 0.85 0.87 5.86
N ARG A 120 2.16 0.70 6.09
CA ARG A 120 2.96 1.70 6.84
C ARG A 120 3.03 3.04 6.12
N LYS A 121 3.12 3.06 4.79
CA LYS A 121 3.11 4.29 4.00
C LYS A 121 1.75 4.98 4.06
N TYR A 122 0.67 4.22 3.96
CA TYR A 122 -0.70 4.71 4.16
C TYR A 122 -0.89 5.37 5.53
N PHE A 123 -0.46 4.73 6.63
CA PHE A 123 -0.60 5.33 7.95
C PHE A 123 0.26 6.59 8.12
N ASN A 124 1.48 6.59 7.58
CA ASN A 124 2.33 7.80 7.57
C ASN A 124 1.69 8.94 6.77
N LEU A 125 1.04 8.65 5.63
CA LEU A 125 0.31 9.64 4.84
C LEU A 125 -0.78 10.32 5.68
N LEU A 126 -1.51 9.55 6.48
CA LEU A 126 -2.53 10.09 7.38
C LEU A 126 -1.98 10.71 8.66
N GLY A 127 -0.67 10.61 8.92
CA GLY A 127 -0.06 11.04 10.19
C GLY A 127 -0.45 10.17 11.38
N ILE A 128 -0.86 8.92 11.15
CA ILE A 128 -1.25 7.96 12.18
C ILE A 128 -0.06 7.05 12.48
N THR A 129 0.22 6.80 13.77
CA THR A 129 1.22 5.80 14.16
C THR A 129 0.58 4.42 14.22
N PRO A 130 1.01 3.45 13.40
CA PRO A 130 0.43 2.10 13.43
C PRO A 130 0.74 1.39 14.75
N VAL A 131 -0.25 0.65 15.27
CA VAL A 131 -0.11 -0.21 16.44
C VAL A 131 0.21 -1.62 15.98
N TYR A 132 1.34 -2.18 16.41
CA TYR A 132 1.82 -3.50 15.96
C TYR A 132 1.35 -4.66 16.83
N LYS A 133 0.80 -4.38 18.01
CA LYS A 133 0.24 -5.36 18.95
C LYS A 133 -1.00 -4.75 19.60
N ILE A 134 -2.14 -5.43 19.48
CA ILE A 134 -3.37 -5.15 20.23
C ILE A 134 -3.43 -6.11 21.39
#